data_AF-B4LE49-F1
#
_entry.id   AF-B4LE49-F1
#
_cell.length_a   1.000
_cell.length_b   1.000
_cell.length_c   1.000
_cell.angle_alpha   90.00
_cell.angle_beta   90.00
_cell.angle_gamma   90.00
#
_symmetry.space_group_name_H-M   'P 1'
#
loop_
_entity.id
_entity.type
_entity.pdbx_description
1 polymer ?
#
loop_
_entity_poly.entity_id
_entity_poly.type
_entity_poly.pdbx_seq_one_letter_code
_entity_poly.pdbx_strand_id
1 'polypeptide(L)'
;MANKAGPSRRAASLDYDGLDKRNWKLIASRWVILILAISCIYANINDIMYYSGIINQYSQIPECGFVKFEIMVVVSGILMLITLTVGGALVLKQQLRQLRAYLTFLFIFSWMHLMIILVLTQRYPLVHEIHSKWIKRESINMYEIMYNCCGVFGPDDYLLLYGKLPSSCFSDSTMESKDLYYTGCLNKNDIESTIVRGEMVTSLIQQIKAPQRSLRDLWKDRIIL
;
A
#
# COMPACT_ATOMS: atom_id res chain seq x y z
N MET A 1 75.14 24.33 -1.98
CA MET A 1 73.93 25.19 -1.96
C MET A 1 72.73 24.28 -2.15
N ALA A 2 72.02 23.95 -1.07
CA ALA A 2 70.89 23.02 -1.09
C ALA A 2 69.58 23.82 -1.20
N ASN A 3 68.90 23.69 -2.35
CA ASN A 3 67.55 24.23 -2.53
C ASN A 3 66.55 23.36 -1.76
N LYS A 4 66.02 23.89 -0.66
CA LYS A 4 64.86 23.34 0.04
C LYS A 4 63.61 23.54 -0.84
N ALA A 5 63.17 22.48 -1.50
CA ALA A 5 61.85 22.44 -2.13
C ALA A 5 60.78 22.47 -1.02
N GLY A 6 60.01 23.56 -0.96
CA GLY A 6 58.88 23.69 -0.04
C GLY A 6 57.74 22.73 -0.38
N PRO A 7 56.96 22.26 0.61
CA PRO A 7 55.84 21.34 0.37
C PRO A 7 54.77 22.01 -0.52
N SER A 8 54.36 21.30 -1.57
CA SER A 8 53.35 21.74 -2.55
C SER A 8 51.98 21.94 -1.88
N ARG A 9 51.61 23.21 -1.62
CA ARG A 9 50.28 23.61 -1.12
C ARG A 9 49.11 23.15 -2.01
N ARG A 10 49.40 22.78 -3.26
CA ARG A 10 48.40 22.42 -4.27
C ARG A 10 47.79 21.03 -4.04
N ALA A 11 48.46 20.15 -3.30
CA ALA A 11 47.94 18.82 -2.96
C ALA A 11 46.87 18.87 -1.84
N ALA A 12 46.97 19.85 -0.93
CA ALA A 12 46.05 19.96 0.21
C ALA A 12 44.67 20.53 -0.17
N SER A 13 44.57 21.40 -1.19
CA SER A 13 43.27 21.95 -1.60
C SER A 13 42.43 20.94 -2.40
N LEU A 14 43.07 20.03 -3.13
CA LEU A 14 42.38 18.97 -3.89
C LEU A 14 41.77 17.90 -2.97
N ASP A 15 42.37 17.65 -1.82
CA ASP A 15 41.87 16.66 -0.85
C ASP A 15 40.70 17.22 -0.01
N TYR A 16 40.73 18.53 0.30
CA TYR A 16 39.66 19.21 1.03
C TYR A 16 38.35 19.25 0.23
N ASP A 17 38.43 19.53 -1.08
CA ASP A 17 37.27 19.50 -1.99
C ASP A 17 36.64 18.10 -2.11
N GLY A 18 37.45 17.04 -2.00
CA GLY A 18 36.98 15.65 -2.06
C GLY A 18 36.23 15.21 -0.81
N LEU A 19 36.67 15.66 0.36
CA LEU A 19 36.08 15.32 1.67
C LEU A 19 34.72 16.01 1.88
N ASP A 20 34.62 17.30 1.54
CA ASP A 20 33.39 18.07 1.72
C ASP A 20 32.27 17.54 0.80
N LYS A 21 32.62 17.22 -0.44
CA LYS A 21 31.70 16.64 -1.43
C LYS A 21 31.19 15.25 -1.03
N ARG A 22 31.96 14.47 -0.27
CA ARG A 22 31.56 13.15 0.25
C ARG A 22 30.60 13.30 1.43
N ASN A 23 30.88 14.21 2.36
CA ASN A 23 30.02 14.49 3.51
C ASN A 23 28.67 15.07 3.09
N TRP A 24 28.65 15.99 2.11
CA TRP A 24 27.41 16.56 1.58
C TRP A 24 26.49 15.50 0.97
N LYS A 25 27.04 14.54 0.23
CA LYS A 25 26.27 13.42 -0.34
C LYS A 25 25.62 12.54 0.75
N LEU A 26 26.34 12.27 1.83
CA LEU A 26 25.83 11.48 2.96
C LEU A 26 24.69 12.23 3.66
N ILE A 27 24.84 13.52 3.92
CA ILE A 27 23.80 14.36 4.55
C ILE A 27 22.56 14.43 3.66
N ALA A 28 22.72 14.70 2.36
CA ALA A 28 21.61 14.74 1.41
C ALA A 28 20.85 13.40 1.35
N SER A 29 21.57 12.27 1.33
CA SER A 29 20.94 10.95 1.29
C SER A 29 20.05 10.66 2.50
N ARG A 30 20.45 11.12 3.70
CA ARG A 30 19.68 10.95 4.94
C ARG A 30 18.37 11.73 4.91
N TRP A 31 18.41 12.99 4.48
CA TRP A 31 17.22 13.81 4.35
C TRP A 31 16.24 13.22 3.34
N VAL A 32 16.74 12.69 2.22
CA VAL A 32 15.88 12.00 1.24
C VAL A 32 15.19 10.78 1.85
N ILE A 33 15.89 9.96 2.62
CA ILE A 33 15.30 8.78 3.29
C ILE A 33 14.24 9.20 4.33
N LEU A 34 14.52 10.25 5.12
CA LEU A 34 13.58 10.74 6.13
C LEU A 34 12.32 11.34 5.50
N ILE A 35 12.46 12.17 4.47
CA ILE A 35 11.31 12.74 3.74
C ILE A 35 10.46 11.63 3.13
N LEU A 36 11.10 10.61 2.55
CA LEU A 36 10.39 9.45 1.99
C LEU A 36 9.64 8.66 3.08
N ALA A 37 10.27 8.41 4.23
CA ALA A 37 9.63 7.74 5.35
C ALA A 37 8.41 8.53 5.87
N ILE A 38 8.52 9.86 6.00
CA ILE A 38 7.41 10.73 6.40
C ILE A 38 6.26 10.65 5.38
N SER A 39 6.57 10.68 4.08
CA SER A 39 5.55 10.55 3.02
C SER A 39 4.82 9.21 3.07
N CYS A 40 5.54 8.11 3.36
CA CYS A 40 4.93 6.79 3.51
C CYS A 40 4.04 6.69 4.76
N ILE A 41 4.45 7.31 5.88
CA ILE A 41 3.63 7.39 7.09
C ILE A 41 2.32 8.12 6.79
N TYR A 42 2.39 9.26 6.09
CA TYR A 42 1.20 10.02 5.71
C TYR A 42 0.24 9.20 4.82
N ALA A 43 0.76 8.50 3.81
CA ALA A 43 -0.04 7.61 2.96
C ALA A 43 -0.72 6.50 3.79
N ASN A 44 0.05 5.79 4.63
CA ASN A 44 -0.48 4.71 5.48
C ASN A 44 -1.58 5.21 6.44
N ILE A 45 -1.44 6.42 7.00
CA ILE A 45 -2.48 7.01 7.85
C ILE A 45 -3.76 7.25 7.04
N ASN A 46 -3.65 7.80 5.83
CA ASN A 46 -4.81 8.03 4.97
C ASN A 46 -5.51 6.72 4.61
N ASP A 47 -4.77 5.67 4.29
CA ASP A 47 -5.33 4.34 4.00
C ASP A 47 -6.06 3.77 5.22
N ILE A 48 -5.44 3.82 6.40
CA ILE A 48 -6.08 3.36 7.64
C ILE A 48 -7.36 4.16 7.92
N MET A 49 -7.34 5.48 7.75
CA MET A 49 -8.52 6.31 7.94
C MET A 49 -9.64 5.92 6.97
N TYR A 50 -9.31 5.69 5.69
CA TYR A 50 -10.26 5.24 4.68
C TYR A 50 -10.89 3.89 5.04
N TYR A 51 -10.08 2.87 5.29
CA TYR A 51 -10.55 1.53 5.63
C TYR A 51 -11.28 1.48 6.98
N SER A 52 -10.84 2.26 7.98
CA SER A 52 -11.55 2.37 9.25
C SER A 52 -12.93 3.02 9.10
N GLY A 53 -13.10 3.96 8.17
CA GLY A 53 -14.39 4.56 7.84
C GLY A 53 -15.36 3.52 7.28
N ILE A 54 -14.88 2.69 6.34
CA ILE A 54 -15.62 1.56 5.78
C ILE A 54 -15.99 0.58 6.90
N ILE A 55 -15.03 0.14 7.70
CA ILE A 55 -15.29 -0.80 8.80
C ILE A 55 -16.33 -0.23 9.76
N ASN A 56 -16.21 1.02 10.18
CA ASN A 56 -17.14 1.63 11.13
C ASN A 56 -18.58 1.74 10.57
N GLN A 57 -18.72 1.95 9.26
CA GLN A 57 -20.01 1.93 8.59
C GLN A 57 -20.65 0.54 8.57
N TYR A 58 -19.84 -0.52 8.49
CA TYR A 58 -20.32 -1.90 8.31
C TYR A 58 -20.11 -2.83 9.53
N SER A 59 -19.50 -2.35 10.63
CA SER A 59 -19.15 -3.17 11.80
C SER A 59 -20.35 -3.63 12.60
N GLN A 60 -21.50 -2.95 12.46
CA GLN A 60 -22.73 -3.31 13.17
C GLN A 60 -23.44 -4.52 12.54
N ILE A 61 -22.93 -5.06 11.44
CA ILE A 61 -23.60 -6.11 10.68
C ILE A 61 -22.89 -7.45 10.93
N PRO A 62 -23.52 -8.40 11.64
CA PRO A 62 -22.84 -9.54 12.25
C PRO A 62 -22.38 -10.65 11.27
N GLU A 63 -22.72 -10.58 9.99
CA GLU A 63 -22.46 -11.67 9.02
C GLU A 63 -21.63 -11.28 7.79
N CYS A 64 -20.95 -10.14 7.80
CA CYS A 64 -20.07 -9.77 6.70
C CYS A 64 -18.68 -10.39 6.86
N GLY A 65 -18.37 -11.40 6.05
CA GLY A 65 -17.02 -11.96 5.93
C GLY A 65 -16.04 -10.95 5.34
N PHE A 66 -16.48 -10.08 4.43
CA PHE A 66 -15.71 -8.94 3.91
C PHE A 66 -15.05 -8.08 5.00
N VAL A 67 -15.79 -7.78 6.08
CA VAL A 67 -15.28 -6.95 7.20
C VAL A 67 -14.05 -7.57 7.86
N LYS A 68 -13.95 -8.91 7.90
CA LYS A 68 -12.77 -9.60 8.44
C LYS A 68 -11.52 -9.32 7.62
N PHE A 69 -11.65 -9.25 6.30
CA PHE A 69 -10.52 -8.92 5.43
C PHE A 69 -10.10 -7.46 5.60
N GLU A 70 -11.05 -6.54 5.67
CA GLU A 70 -10.79 -5.12 5.91
C GLU A 70 -10.09 -4.88 7.28
N ILE A 71 -10.52 -5.58 8.33
CA ILE A 71 -9.85 -5.53 9.64
C ILE A 71 -8.38 -6.00 9.53
N MET A 72 -8.11 -7.07 8.77
CA MET A 72 -6.75 -7.57 8.57
C MET A 72 -5.85 -6.53 7.89
N VAL A 73 -6.39 -5.75 6.94
CA VAL A 73 -5.66 -4.64 6.30
C VAL A 73 -5.30 -3.58 7.34
N VAL A 74 -6.28 -3.12 8.11
CA VAL A 74 -6.06 -2.08 9.13
C VAL A 74 -5.02 -2.52 10.16
N VAL A 75 -5.12 -3.76 10.65
CA VAL A 75 -4.14 -4.32 11.58
C VAL A 75 -2.74 -4.36 10.95
N SER A 76 -2.63 -4.78 9.69
CA SER A 76 -1.35 -4.81 8.97
C SER A 76 -0.77 -3.41 8.73
N GLY A 77 -1.61 -2.40 8.45
CA GLY A 77 -1.21 -1.00 8.30
C GLY A 77 -0.70 -0.40 9.60
N ILE A 78 -1.34 -0.70 10.74
CA ILE A 78 -0.84 -0.29 12.07
C ILE A 78 0.55 -0.89 12.34
N LEU A 79 0.74 -2.17 12.02
CA LEU A 79 2.04 -2.83 12.16
C LEU A 79 3.11 -2.20 11.25
N MET A 80 2.72 -1.78 10.04
CA MET A 80 3.58 -1.04 9.12
C MET A 80 4.02 0.31 9.71
N LEU A 81 3.11 1.07 10.33
CA LEU A 81 3.43 2.33 11.00
C LEU A 81 4.44 2.16 12.14
N ILE A 82 4.26 1.14 12.98
CA ILE A 82 5.22 0.82 14.06
C ILE A 82 6.59 0.51 13.45
N THR A 83 6.63 -0.26 12.37
CA THR A 83 7.90 -0.59 11.70
C THR A 83 8.53 0.65 11.04
N LEU A 84 7.76 1.57 10.46
CA LEU A 84 8.31 2.80 9.89
C LEU A 84 8.91 3.73 10.97
N THR A 85 8.26 3.85 12.13
CA THR A 85 8.76 4.69 13.24
C THR A 85 10.06 4.16 13.85
N VAL A 86 10.16 2.84 14.07
CA VAL A 86 11.40 2.18 14.54
C VAL A 86 12.52 2.36 13.50
N GLY A 87 12.19 2.29 12.21
CA GLY A 87 13.14 2.54 11.12
C GLY A 87 13.69 3.95 11.12
N GLY A 88 12.83 4.95 11.31
CA GLY A 88 13.23 6.35 11.45
C GLY A 88 14.19 6.57 12.61
N ALA A 89 13.90 6.00 13.78
CA ALA A 89 14.79 6.08 14.95
C ALA A 89 16.16 5.41 14.69
N LEU A 90 16.19 4.30 13.94
CA LEU A 90 17.42 3.60 13.60
C LEU A 90 18.31 4.40 12.63
N VAL A 91 17.71 5.13 11.68
CA VAL A 91 18.41 6.05 10.77
C VAL A 91 19.12 7.16 11.56
N LEU A 92 18.48 7.67 12.62
CA LEU A 92 19.08 8.69 13.50
C LEU A 92 20.26 8.13 14.32
N LYS A 93 20.23 6.85 14.73
CA LYS A 93 21.30 6.21 15.52
C LYS A 93 22.56 5.83 14.73
N GLN A 94 22.62 6.10 13.41
CA GLN A 94 23.80 5.89 12.54
C GLN A 94 24.40 4.47 12.49
N GLN A 95 23.63 3.43 12.86
CA GLN A 95 24.11 2.05 12.85
C GLN A 95 24.01 1.42 11.44
N LEU A 96 25.02 1.62 10.59
CA LEU A 96 25.03 1.19 9.19
C LEU A 96 24.80 -0.32 8.99
N ARG A 97 25.27 -1.18 9.91
CA ARG A 97 25.12 -2.63 9.81
C ARG A 97 23.68 -3.07 10.05
N GLN A 98 23.04 -2.53 11.09
CA GLN A 98 21.64 -2.84 11.43
C GLN A 98 20.68 -2.22 10.42
N LEU A 99 21.00 -1.03 9.90
CA LEU A 99 20.20 -0.34 8.89
C LEU A 99 20.00 -1.18 7.61
N ARG A 100 21.02 -1.94 7.18
CA ARG A 100 20.91 -2.78 5.97
C ARG A 100 19.93 -3.94 6.16
N ALA A 101 20.02 -4.66 7.27
CA ALA A 101 19.10 -5.75 7.58
C ALA A 101 17.66 -5.24 7.77
N TYR A 102 17.53 -4.05 8.37
CA TYR A 102 16.24 -3.40 8.54
C TYR A 102 15.60 -3.01 7.21
N LEU A 103 16.39 -2.45 6.29
CA LEU A 103 15.92 -2.05 4.97
C LEU A 103 15.39 -3.25 4.16
N THR A 104 16.07 -4.41 4.24
CA THR A 104 15.60 -5.63 3.60
C THR A 104 14.29 -6.14 4.20
N PHE A 105 14.14 -6.04 5.53
CA PHE A 105 12.90 -6.43 6.21
C PHE A 105 11.73 -5.51 5.84
N LEU A 106 11.94 -4.19 5.88
CA LEU A 106 10.96 -3.20 5.45
C LEU A 106 10.51 -3.42 4.01
N PHE A 107 11.45 -3.77 3.12
CA PHE A 107 11.13 -4.04 1.72
C PHE A 107 10.20 -5.25 1.58
N ILE A 108 10.53 -6.38 2.22
CA ILE A 108 9.69 -7.59 2.19
C ILE A 108 8.32 -7.31 2.79
N PHE A 109 8.28 -6.62 3.94
CA PHE A 109 7.01 -6.32 4.61
C PHE A 109 6.14 -5.37 3.78
N SER A 110 6.72 -4.31 3.21
CA SER A 110 6.02 -3.40 2.30
C SER A 110 5.52 -4.12 1.06
N TRP A 111 6.29 -5.05 0.51
CA TRP A 111 5.89 -5.85 -0.64
C TRP A 111 4.71 -6.77 -0.31
N MET A 112 4.75 -7.44 0.84
CA MET A 112 3.64 -8.26 1.32
C MET A 112 2.37 -7.42 1.57
N HIS A 113 2.52 -6.24 2.16
CA HIS A 113 1.41 -5.31 2.37
C HIS A 113 0.80 -4.83 1.06
N LEU A 114 1.63 -4.47 0.08
CA LEU A 114 1.19 -4.14 -1.28
C LEU A 114 0.42 -5.30 -1.92
N MET A 115 0.91 -6.54 -1.80
CA MET A 115 0.21 -7.71 -2.34
C MET A 115 -1.15 -7.94 -1.68
N ILE A 116 -1.27 -7.70 -0.38
CA ILE A 116 -2.56 -7.78 0.33
C ILE A 116 -3.53 -6.74 -0.22
N ILE A 117 -3.10 -5.47 -0.35
CA ILE A 117 -3.92 -4.40 -0.93
C ILE A 117 -4.32 -4.74 -2.38
N LEU A 118 -3.40 -5.27 -3.19
CA LEU A 118 -3.70 -5.69 -4.56
C LEU A 118 -4.75 -6.81 -4.62
N VAL A 119 -4.66 -7.81 -3.74
CA VAL A 119 -5.66 -8.89 -3.66
C VAL A 119 -7.04 -8.37 -3.26
N LEU A 120 -7.09 -7.35 -2.42
CA LEU A 120 -8.36 -6.74 -1.97
C LEU A 120 -8.97 -5.77 -2.99
N THR A 121 -8.13 -5.07 -3.74
CA THR A 121 -8.58 -4.22 -4.84
C THR A 121 -9.08 -5.05 -6.02
N GLN A 122 -8.62 -6.30 -6.17
CA GLN A 122 -9.28 -7.25 -7.05
C GLN A 122 -10.67 -7.57 -6.49
N ARG A 123 -11.71 -7.61 -7.32
CA ARG A 123 -13.09 -7.97 -6.92
C ARG A 123 -13.22 -9.38 -6.30
N TYR A 124 -12.13 -10.13 -6.20
CA TYR A 124 -12.07 -11.51 -5.79
C TYR A 124 -12.80 -11.83 -4.47
N PRO A 125 -12.57 -11.11 -3.34
CA PRO A 125 -13.24 -11.45 -2.09
C PRO A 125 -14.75 -11.19 -2.19
N LEU A 126 -15.16 -10.13 -2.88
CA LEU A 126 -16.57 -9.78 -3.08
C LEU A 126 -17.29 -10.81 -3.95
N VAL A 127 -16.72 -11.16 -5.11
CA VAL A 127 -17.28 -12.17 -6.02
C VAL A 127 -17.41 -13.51 -5.32
N HIS A 128 -16.37 -13.92 -4.60
CA HIS A 128 -16.36 -15.20 -3.90
C HIS A 128 -17.43 -15.26 -2.81
N GLU A 129 -17.59 -14.19 -2.04
CA GLU A 129 -18.56 -14.14 -0.95
C GLU A 129 -20.01 -14.11 -1.45
N ILE A 130 -20.33 -13.26 -2.45
CA ILE A 130 -21.65 -13.20 -3.07
C ILE A 130 -22.00 -14.55 -3.70
N HIS A 131 -21.09 -15.16 -4.45
CA HIS A 131 -21.32 -16.45 -5.09
C HIS A 131 -21.52 -17.58 -4.07
N SER A 132 -20.72 -17.60 -3.00
CA SER A 132 -20.85 -18.58 -1.91
C SER A 132 -22.20 -18.47 -1.19
N LYS A 133 -22.62 -17.24 -0.83
CA LYS A 133 -23.93 -17.00 -0.19
C LYS A 133 -25.08 -17.33 -1.12
N TRP A 134 -24.97 -16.99 -2.40
CA TRP A 134 -25.97 -17.31 -3.42
C TRP A 134 -26.20 -18.82 -3.57
N ILE A 135 -25.14 -19.62 -3.67
CA ILE A 135 -25.25 -21.09 -3.75
C ILE A 135 -25.91 -21.68 -2.51
N LYS A 136 -25.63 -21.12 -1.33
CA LYS A 136 -26.23 -21.54 -0.06
C LYS A 136 -27.68 -21.07 0.12
N ARG A 137 -28.23 -20.31 -0.83
CA ARG A 137 -29.54 -19.65 -0.73
C ARG A 137 -29.66 -18.72 0.49
N GLU A 138 -28.53 -18.15 0.91
CA GLU A 138 -28.50 -17.09 1.91
C GLU A 138 -28.86 -15.75 1.23
N SER A 139 -29.40 -14.81 2.00
CA SER A 139 -29.75 -13.50 1.46
C SER A 139 -28.49 -12.69 1.13
N ILE A 140 -28.46 -12.12 -0.07
CA ILE A 140 -27.41 -11.18 -0.52
C ILE A 140 -27.88 -9.72 -0.48
N ASN A 141 -29.06 -9.45 0.07
CA ASN A 141 -29.75 -8.16 0.11
C ASN A 141 -28.87 -6.99 0.58
N MET A 142 -27.91 -7.26 1.46
CA MET A 142 -26.99 -6.23 1.94
C MET A 142 -26.00 -5.78 0.85
N TYR A 143 -25.44 -6.71 0.08
CA TYR A 143 -24.52 -6.38 -1.00
C TYR A 143 -25.24 -5.60 -2.11
N GLU A 144 -26.51 -5.94 -2.33
CA GLU A 144 -27.40 -5.26 -3.27
C GLU A 144 -27.62 -3.79 -2.89
N ILE A 145 -27.92 -3.52 -1.62
CA ILE A 145 -28.07 -2.14 -1.11
C ILE A 145 -26.72 -1.41 -1.14
N MET A 146 -25.64 -2.08 -0.73
CA MET A 146 -24.32 -1.45 -0.59
C MET A 146 -23.73 -1.03 -1.94
N TYR A 147 -23.85 -1.89 -2.96
CA TYR A 147 -23.33 -1.62 -4.29
C TYR A 147 -24.40 -1.11 -5.25
N ASN A 148 -25.64 -0.89 -4.80
CA ASN A 148 -26.77 -0.50 -5.65
C ASN A 148 -26.90 -1.45 -6.86
N CYS A 149 -26.90 -2.75 -6.60
CA CYS A 149 -26.96 -3.82 -7.58
C CYS A 149 -28.10 -4.79 -7.24
N CYS A 150 -28.47 -5.68 -8.16
CA CYS A 150 -29.50 -6.68 -7.92
C CYS A 150 -29.09 -8.03 -8.51
N GLY A 151 -29.17 -9.08 -7.71
CA GLY A 151 -28.77 -10.43 -8.12
C GLY A 151 -27.28 -10.58 -8.38
N VAL A 152 -26.89 -11.78 -8.79
CA VAL A 152 -25.50 -12.13 -9.11
C VAL A 152 -25.12 -11.55 -10.46
N PHE A 153 -25.90 -11.86 -11.49
CA PHE A 153 -25.78 -11.39 -12.86
C PHE A 153 -26.84 -10.34 -13.20
N GLY A 154 -27.98 -10.35 -12.50
CA GLY A 154 -29.03 -9.35 -12.65
C GLY A 154 -30.31 -9.70 -11.90
N PRO A 155 -31.36 -8.87 -11.99
CA PRO A 155 -32.65 -9.10 -11.33
C PRO A 155 -33.36 -10.40 -11.78
N ASP A 156 -33.06 -10.89 -12.98
CA ASP A 156 -33.61 -12.13 -13.53
C ASP A 156 -33.28 -13.35 -12.66
N ASP A 157 -32.15 -13.31 -11.94
CA ASP A 157 -31.74 -14.37 -11.02
C ASP A 157 -32.82 -14.65 -9.96
N TYR A 158 -33.50 -13.61 -9.45
CA TYR A 158 -34.58 -13.75 -8.47
C TYR A 158 -35.91 -14.15 -9.10
N LEU A 159 -36.21 -13.64 -10.29
CA LEU A 159 -37.42 -14.02 -11.03
C LEU A 159 -37.42 -15.52 -11.35
N LEU A 160 -36.26 -16.06 -11.74
CA LEU A 160 -36.11 -17.47 -12.08
C LEU A 160 -36.16 -18.40 -10.85
N LEU A 161 -35.58 -18.02 -9.71
CA LEU A 161 -35.56 -18.87 -8.51
C LEU A 161 -36.80 -18.72 -7.62
N TYR A 162 -37.30 -17.49 -7.44
CA TYR A 162 -38.29 -17.15 -6.42
C TYR A 162 -39.56 -16.51 -7.00
N GLY A 163 -39.55 -16.12 -8.27
CA GLY A 163 -40.68 -15.45 -8.92
C GLY A 163 -40.96 -14.03 -8.42
N LYS A 164 -40.11 -13.48 -7.54
CA LYS A 164 -40.28 -12.15 -6.96
C LYS A 164 -38.93 -11.54 -6.60
N LEU A 165 -38.79 -10.23 -6.83
CA LEU A 165 -37.61 -9.45 -6.43
C LEU A 165 -37.68 -9.02 -4.96
N PRO A 166 -36.55 -9.02 -4.24
CA PRO A 166 -36.46 -8.45 -2.91
C PRO A 166 -36.48 -6.92 -2.97
N SER A 167 -36.88 -6.27 -1.88
CA SER A 167 -36.87 -4.80 -1.77
C SER A 167 -35.46 -4.19 -1.88
N SER A 168 -34.42 -4.98 -1.60
CA SER A 168 -33.02 -4.56 -1.72
C SER A 168 -32.58 -4.25 -3.15
N CYS A 169 -33.31 -4.74 -4.15
CA CYS A 169 -33.03 -4.46 -5.56
C CYS A 169 -33.52 -3.08 -6.02
N PHE A 170 -34.23 -2.33 -5.17
CA PHE A 170 -34.82 -1.05 -5.54
C PHE A 170 -34.15 0.10 -4.78
N SER A 171 -33.98 1.23 -5.47
CA SER A 171 -33.50 2.49 -4.90
C SER A 171 -34.48 3.09 -3.88
N ASP A 172 -35.76 2.79 -4.01
CA ASP A 172 -36.81 3.26 -3.11
C ASP A 172 -37.75 2.10 -2.72
N SER A 173 -38.34 2.22 -1.54
CA SER A 173 -39.29 1.26 -0.95
C SER A 173 -40.58 1.09 -1.75
N THR A 174 -40.79 1.93 -2.76
CA THR A 174 -41.95 1.95 -3.66
C THR A 174 -42.00 0.74 -4.60
N MET A 175 -40.88 -0.01 -4.73
CA MET A 175 -40.76 -1.19 -5.62
C MET A 175 -41.16 -0.90 -7.07
N GLU A 176 -40.97 0.32 -7.54
CA GLU A 176 -41.27 0.67 -8.93
C GLU A 176 -40.16 0.22 -9.89
N SER A 177 -40.55 -0.20 -11.09
CA SER A 177 -39.61 -0.65 -12.14
C SER A 177 -38.58 0.41 -12.55
N LYS A 178 -38.89 1.69 -12.35
CA LYS A 178 -38.00 2.82 -12.62
C LYS A 178 -36.84 2.93 -11.62
N ASP A 179 -37.03 2.40 -10.41
CA ASP A 179 -36.08 2.47 -9.30
C ASP A 179 -35.28 1.15 -9.16
N LEU A 180 -35.45 0.22 -10.09
CA LEU A 180 -34.82 -1.08 -10.07
C LEU A 180 -33.34 -1.01 -10.49
N TYR A 181 -32.47 -1.66 -9.72
CA TYR A 181 -31.10 -1.89 -10.11
C TYR A 181 -31.01 -3.01 -11.15
N TYR A 182 -30.78 -2.64 -12.41
CA TYR A 182 -30.65 -3.62 -13.50
C TYR A 182 -29.28 -4.32 -13.55
N THR A 183 -28.27 -3.76 -12.87
CA THR A 183 -26.90 -4.27 -12.92
C THR A 183 -26.69 -5.35 -11.85
N GLY A 184 -26.24 -6.53 -12.27
CA GLY A 184 -25.80 -7.60 -11.37
C GLY A 184 -24.61 -7.19 -10.51
N CYS A 185 -24.56 -7.68 -9.27
CA CYS A 185 -23.51 -7.35 -8.33
C CYS A 185 -22.11 -7.78 -8.78
N LEU A 186 -22.00 -8.82 -9.64
CA LEU A 186 -20.72 -9.20 -10.23
C LEU A 186 -20.27 -8.28 -11.37
N ASN A 187 -21.22 -7.66 -12.07
CA ASN A 187 -20.95 -6.88 -13.27
C ASN A 187 -20.85 -5.37 -13.01
N LYS A 188 -21.15 -4.91 -11.79
CA LYS A 188 -21.12 -3.49 -11.44
C LYS A 188 -19.69 -2.93 -11.43
N ASN A 189 -19.47 -1.87 -12.21
CA ASN A 189 -18.14 -1.31 -12.47
C ASN A 189 -17.65 -0.23 -11.50
N ASP A 190 -18.41 0.06 -10.45
CA ASP A 190 -18.18 1.21 -9.55
C ASP A 190 -17.14 0.99 -8.45
N ILE A 191 -16.36 -0.10 -8.47
CA ILE A 191 -15.15 -0.15 -7.63
C ILE A 191 -14.09 0.68 -8.35
N GLU A 192 -14.12 1.97 -8.05
CA GLU A 192 -13.26 3.00 -8.60
C GLU A 192 -11.78 2.61 -8.40
N SER A 193 -11.17 2.13 -9.47
CA SER A 193 -9.77 1.69 -9.57
C SER A 193 -8.73 2.82 -9.43
N THR A 194 -9.13 3.98 -8.90
CA THR A 194 -8.31 5.17 -8.73
C THR A 194 -7.20 4.98 -7.69
N ILE A 195 -7.40 4.09 -6.72
CA ILE A 195 -6.42 3.77 -5.65
C ILE A 195 -5.16 3.11 -6.22
N VAL A 196 -5.29 2.21 -7.20
CA VAL A 196 -4.15 1.43 -7.73
C VAL A 196 -3.12 2.33 -8.45
N ARG A 197 -3.55 3.48 -8.96
CA ARG A 197 -2.68 4.37 -9.75
C ARG A 197 -1.75 5.21 -8.87
N GLY A 198 -2.14 5.55 -7.64
CA GLY A 198 -1.31 6.29 -6.70
C GLY A 198 -0.23 5.41 -6.05
N GLU A 199 -0.66 4.23 -5.57
CA GLU A 199 0.15 3.25 -4.84
C GLU A 199 1.31 2.66 -5.69
N MET A 200 1.07 2.35 -6.97
CA MET A 200 2.12 1.79 -7.84
C MET A 200 3.26 2.78 -8.09
N VAL A 201 2.97 4.08 -8.16
CA VAL A 201 3.97 5.10 -8.52
C VAL A 201 4.95 5.32 -7.38
N THR A 202 4.48 5.32 -6.13
CA THR A 202 5.33 5.49 -4.93
C THR A 202 6.26 4.29 -4.70
N SER A 203 5.80 3.06 -4.90
CA SER A 203 6.64 1.86 -4.75
C SER A 203 7.71 1.76 -5.85
N LEU A 204 7.42 2.15 -7.09
CA LEU A 204 8.40 2.15 -8.19
C LEU A 204 9.47 3.24 -8.00
N ILE A 205 9.12 4.40 -7.46
CA ILE A 205 10.08 5.47 -7.13
C ILE A 205 11.07 5.02 -6.05
N GLN A 206 10.63 4.20 -5.08
CA GLN A 206 11.52 3.58 -4.09
C GLN A 206 12.54 2.62 -4.72
N GLN A 207 12.17 1.90 -5.77
CA GLN A 207 13.06 0.94 -6.44
C GLN A 207 14.11 1.62 -7.32
N ILE A 208 13.76 2.71 -8.01
CA ILE A 208 14.68 3.40 -8.94
C ILE A 208 15.76 4.18 -8.17
N LYS A 209 15.52 4.56 -6.92
CA LYS A 209 16.44 5.39 -6.11
C LYS A 209 17.32 4.62 -5.13
N ALA A 210 17.30 3.29 -5.10
CA ALA A 210 18.30 2.50 -4.41
C ALA A 210 19.65 2.64 -5.15
N PRO A 211 20.67 3.32 -4.60
CA PRO A 211 21.92 3.54 -5.30
C PRO A 211 22.74 2.23 -5.28
N GLN A 212 22.52 1.37 -6.28
CA GLN A 212 23.37 0.22 -6.60
C GLN A 212 24.84 0.60 -6.90
N ARG A 213 25.16 1.90 -6.99
CA ARG A 213 26.52 2.36 -7.34
C ARG A 213 27.56 2.29 -6.23
N SER A 214 27.21 2.16 -4.95
CA SER A 214 28.24 2.20 -3.88
C SER A 214 28.83 0.84 -3.51
N LEU A 215 28.24 -0.28 -3.91
CA LEU A 215 28.74 -1.62 -3.56
C LEU A 215 29.92 -2.08 -4.43
N ARG A 216 30.05 -1.57 -5.65
CA ARG A 216 31.16 -1.92 -6.54
C ARG A 216 32.49 -1.29 -6.09
N ASP A 217 32.43 -0.10 -5.49
CA ASP A 217 33.63 0.60 -5.00
C ASP A 217 34.11 0.03 -3.65
N LEU A 218 33.19 -0.47 -2.81
CA LEU A 218 33.50 -1.07 -1.51
C LEU A 218 34.12 -2.48 -1.58
N TRP A 219 34.01 -3.18 -2.72
CA TRP A 219 34.66 -4.46 -2.97
C TRP A 219 36.06 -4.33 -3.56
N LYS A 220 36.39 -3.17 -4.15
CA LYS A 220 37.71 -2.95 -4.76
C LYS A 220 38.81 -2.75 -3.72
N ASP A 221 38.45 -2.24 -2.55
CA ASP A 221 39.40 -1.92 -1.48
C ASP A 221 39.63 -3.08 -0.48
N ARG A 222 39.05 -4.26 -0.71
CA ARG A 222 39.13 -5.40 0.23
C ARG A 222 39.73 -6.68 -0.35
N ILE A 223 40.35 -6.62 -1.54
CA ILE A 223 41.07 -7.73 -2.19
C ILE A 223 42.60 -7.51 -2.20
N ILE A 224 43.10 -6.42 -1.61
CA ILE A 224 44.53 -6.20 -1.40
C ILE A 224 44.79 -6.01 0.10
N LEU A 225 44.69 -7.11 0.85
CA LEU A 225 45.33 -7.34 2.15
C LEU A 225 45.11 -8.79 2.57
#